data_AF-A0A939WFJ0-F1
#
_entry.id   AF-A0A939WFJ0-F1
#
_cell.length_a   1.000
_cell.length_b   1.000
_cell.length_c   1.000
_cell.angle_alpha   90.00
_cell.angle_beta   90.00
_cell.angle_gamma   90.00
#
_symmetry.space_group_name_H-M   'P 1'
#
loop_
_entity.id
_entity.type
_entity.pdbx_description
1 polymer ?
#
loop_
_entity_poly.entity_id
_entity_poly.type
_entity_poly.pdbx_seq_one_letter_code
_entity_poly.pdbx_strand_id
1 'polypeptide(L)'
;MKGLFVTFEGIDGSGKSTQISMLSEDLKKKGIPFILIREPGATPIGEKIRTILLDKANSKMHARTELLLYEAARAQIVEERIRPELEKGTVVICDRFYDSTVAYQGYARGLDLDAIGYLNRWSTDELKPDITFLFDLPEEVAYQRRNGREGAEDRL
;
A
#
# COMPACT_ATOMS: atom_id res chain seq x y z
N MET A 1 -2.40 11.54 22.57
CA MET A 1 -3.51 10.90 21.83
C MET A 1 -2.89 9.91 20.86
N LYS A 2 -3.53 8.76 20.60
CA LYS A 2 -3.09 7.82 19.57
C LYS A 2 -3.22 8.50 18.19
N GLY A 3 -2.26 8.25 17.31
CA GLY A 3 -2.26 8.77 15.94
C GLY A 3 -3.37 8.17 15.09
N LEU A 4 -3.49 8.65 13.85
CA LEU A 4 -4.51 8.22 12.90
C LEU A 4 -3.84 7.49 11.74
N PHE A 5 -4.30 6.27 11.43
CA PHE A 5 -3.81 5.48 10.30
C PHE A 5 -4.81 5.54 9.13
N VAL A 6 -4.39 6.15 8.02
CA VAL A 6 -5.23 6.37 6.83
C VAL A 6 -4.61 5.69 5.62
N THR A 7 -5.35 4.83 4.94
CA THR A 7 -4.92 4.17 3.70
C THR A 7 -5.66 4.69 2.48
N PHE A 8 -4.97 4.69 1.34
CA PHE A 8 -5.51 5.11 0.04
C PHE A 8 -5.38 3.94 -0.92
N GLU A 9 -6.52 3.48 -1.45
CA GLU A 9 -6.63 2.25 -2.25
C GLU A 9 -7.31 2.49 -3.60
N GLY A 10 -7.07 1.58 -4.54
CA GLY A 10 -7.63 1.65 -5.90
C GLY A 10 -6.60 1.33 -6.98
N ILE A 11 -7.05 1.19 -8.21
CA ILE A 11 -6.19 0.85 -9.36
C ILE A 11 -5.22 1.99 -9.70
N ASP A 12 -4.17 1.68 -10.46
CA ASP A 12 -3.25 2.73 -10.92
C ASP A 12 -3.95 3.67 -11.90
N GLY A 13 -3.68 4.97 -11.78
CA GLY A 13 -4.42 6.00 -12.52
C GLY A 13 -5.73 6.47 -11.85
N SER A 14 -6.11 5.90 -10.70
CA SER A 14 -7.34 6.30 -9.99
C SER A 14 -7.30 7.70 -9.38
N GLY A 15 -6.10 8.23 -9.12
CA GLY A 15 -5.91 9.56 -8.53
C GLY A 15 -5.42 9.55 -7.08
N LYS A 16 -5.08 8.38 -6.51
CA LYS A 16 -4.51 8.24 -5.14
C LYS A 16 -3.44 9.28 -4.83
N SER A 17 -2.39 9.35 -5.66
CA SER A 17 -1.25 10.24 -5.40
C SER A 17 -1.64 11.73 -5.41
N THR A 18 -2.61 12.12 -6.24
CA THR A 18 -3.15 13.49 -6.23
C THR A 18 -3.85 13.79 -4.91
N GLN A 19 -4.68 12.86 -4.43
CA GLN A 19 -5.46 13.03 -3.21
C GLN A 19 -4.58 12.98 -1.96
N ILE A 20 -3.57 12.11 -1.94
CA ILE A 20 -2.53 12.10 -0.91
C ILE A 20 -1.80 13.44 -0.87
N SER A 21 -1.44 14.02 -2.03
CA SER A 21 -0.78 15.34 -2.09
C SER A 21 -1.67 16.44 -1.53
N MET A 22 -2.95 16.47 -1.92
CA MET A 22 -3.91 17.46 -1.44
C MET A 22 -4.11 17.38 0.08
N LEU A 23 -4.27 16.17 0.62
CA LEU A 23 -4.37 15.95 2.07
C LEU A 23 -3.08 16.39 2.77
N SER A 24 -1.93 16.00 2.23
CA SER A 24 -0.62 16.36 2.79
C SER A 24 -0.44 17.88 2.89
N GLU A 25 -0.83 18.62 1.86
CA GLU A 25 -0.78 20.08 1.85
C GLU A 25 -1.72 20.70 2.89
N ASP A 26 -2.93 20.17 3.03
CA ASP A 26 -3.90 20.65 4.03
C ASP A 26 -3.41 20.38 5.46
N LEU A 27 -2.87 19.19 5.75
CA LEU A 27 -2.27 18.87 7.05
C LEU A 27 -1.07 19.76 7.36
N LYS A 28 -0.20 20.02 6.38
CA LYS A 28 0.91 20.97 6.52
C LYS A 28 0.42 22.37 6.89
N LYS A 29 -0.59 22.89 6.19
CA LYS A 29 -1.17 24.22 6.46
C LYS A 29 -1.77 24.31 7.87
N LYS A 30 -2.30 23.20 8.38
CA LYS A 30 -2.89 23.11 9.73
C LYS A 30 -1.86 22.80 10.83
N GLY A 31 -0.59 22.60 10.48
CA GLY A 31 0.46 22.25 11.44
C GLY A 31 0.26 20.87 12.09
N ILE A 32 -0.48 19.97 11.43
CA ILE A 32 -0.73 18.62 11.92
C ILE A 32 0.44 17.72 11.52
N PRO A 33 1.15 17.06 12.45
CA PRO A 33 2.22 16.14 12.11
C PRO A 33 1.71 14.92 11.34
N PHE A 34 2.38 14.57 10.25
CA PHE A 34 2.09 13.37 9.49
C PHE A 34 3.33 12.80 8.81
N ILE A 35 3.26 11.53 8.45
CA ILE A 35 4.22 10.87 7.56
C ILE A 35 3.50 10.25 6.37
N LEU A 36 4.24 10.13 5.26
CA LEU A 36 3.79 9.42 4.07
C LEU A 36 4.51 8.08 3.98
N ILE A 37 3.74 7.04 3.72
CA ILE A 37 4.19 5.67 3.51
C ILE A 37 3.60 5.15 2.19
N ARG A 38 4.33 4.24 1.55
CA ARG A 38 3.86 3.49 0.38
C ARG A 38 4.23 2.02 0.54
N GLU A 39 3.28 1.14 0.28
CA GLU A 39 3.53 -0.29 0.19
C GLU A 39 3.60 -0.80 -1.27
N PRO A 40 4.44 -1.81 -1.54
CA PRO A 40 5.53 -2.32 -0.70
C PRO A 40 6.70 -1.31 -0.70
N GLY A 41 7.46 -1.20 0.39
CA GLY A 41 8.61 -0.28 0.45
C GLY A 41 8.77 0.44 1.78
N ALA A 42 9.28 1.68 1.72
CA ALA A 42 9.39 2.67 2.80
C ALA A 42 10.23 2.29 4.05
N THR A 43 10.94 1.16 3.99
CA THR A 43 12.04 0.76 4.88
C THR A 43 13.21 0.21 4.06
N PRO A 44 14.47 0.20 4.57
CA PRO A 44 15.59 -0.36 3.83
C PRO A 44 15.41 -1.82 3.41
N ILE A 45 14.74 -2.63 4.25
CA ILE A 45 14.39 -4.02 3.94
C ILE A 45 13.20 -4.06 2.96
N GLY A 46 12.14 -3.28 3.21
CA GLY A 46 10.96 -3.20 2.34
C GLY A 46 11.30 -2.77 0.92
N GLU A 47 12.24 -1.85 0.72
CA GLU A 47 12.68 -1.41 -0.61
C GLU A 47 13.46 -2.49 -1.38
N LYS A 48 14.22 -3.35 -0.67
CA LYS A 48 14.84 -4.53 -1.29
C LYS A 48 13.78 -5.53 -1.74
N ILE A 49 12.77 -5.76 -0.92
CA ILE A 49 11.64 -6.63 -1.28
C ILE A 49 10.85 -6.05 -2.45
N ARG A 50 10.57 -4.74 -2.43
CA ARG A 50 9.93 -4.01 -3.54
C ARG A 50 10.69 -4.22 -4.84
N THR A 51 12.02 -4.10 -4.82
CA THR A 51 12.85 -4.34 -6.01
C THR A 51 12.58 -5.74 -6.59
N ILE A 52 12.51 -6.78 -5.75
CA ILE A 52 12.23 -8.15 -6.20
C ILE A 52 10.83 -8.28 -6.79
N LEU A 53 9.82 -7.69 -6.13
CA LEU A 53 8.41 -7.74 -6.54
C LEU A 53 8.18 -7.07 -7.91
N LEU A 54 8.82 -5.91 -8.13
CA LEU A 54 8.57 -5.09 -9.32
C LEU A 54 9.48 -5.42 -10.51
N ASP A 55 10.52 -6.23 -10.30
CA ASP A 55 11.42 -6.63 -11.37
C ASP A 55 10.72 -7.56 -12.38
N LYS A 56 10.57 -7.07 -13.62
CA LYS A 56 9.98 -7.80 -14.76
C LYS A 56 10.75 -9.06 -15.13
N ALA A 57 12.05 -9.14 -14.81
CA ALA A 57 12.86 -10.35 -15.02
C ALA A 57 12.40 -11.51 -14.13
N ASN A 58 11.73 -11.24 -13.00
CA ASN A 58 11.24 -12.27 -12.09
C ASN A 58 9.93 -12.95 -12.56
N SER A 59 9.61 -12.94 -13.87
CA SER A 59 8.32 -13.36 -14.45
C SER A 59 7.79 -14.74 -14.02
N LYS A 60 8.67 -15.63 -13.55
CA LYS A 60 8.34 -16.98 -13.04
C LYS A 60 7.97 -17.02 -11.55
N MET A 61 7.92 -15.88 -10.86
CA MET A 61 7.54 -15.82 -9.44
C MET A 61 6.12 -16.39 -9.24
N HIS A 62 5.99 -17.38 -8.36
CA HIS A 62 4.70 -17.96 -8.01
C HIS A 62 3.86 -17.01 -7.16
N ALA A 63 2.54 -17.08 -7.29
CA ALA A 63 1.60 -16.23 -6.55
C ALA A 63 1.77 -16.30 -5.02
N ARG A 64 2.04 -17.49 -4.47
CA ARG A 64 2.32 -17.65 -3.02
C ARG A 64 3.62 -16.96 -2.61
N THR A 65 4.65 -17.01 -3.45
CA THR A 65 5.91 -16.29 -3.19
C THR A 65 5.69 -14.79 -3.22
N GLU A 66 4.96 -14.30 -4.23
CA GLU A 66 4.59 -12.88 -4.36
C GLU A 66 3.84 -12.40 -3.11
N LEU A 67 2.79 -13.11 -2.69
CA LEU A 67 2.04 -12.83 -1.47
C LEU A 67 2.96 -12.74 -0.24
N LEU A 68 3.78 -13.76 0.02
CA LEU A 68 4.64 -13.79 1.20
C LEU A 68 5.68 -12.66 1.21
N LEU A 69 6.15 -12.20 0.04
CA LEU A 69 7.02 -11.04 -0.07
C LEU A 69 6.27 -9.74 0.28
N TYR A 70 5.04 -9.56 -0.19
CA TYR A 70 4.21 -8.43 0.24
C TYR A 70 3.99 -8.44 1.76
N GLU A 71 3.65 -9.58 2.35
CA GLU A 71 3.46 -9.71 3.79
C GLU A 71 4.75 -9.45 4.58
N ALA A 72 5.91 -9.91 4.09
CA ALA A 72 7.20 -9.64 4.71
C ALA A 72 7.55 -8.14 4.68
N ALA A 73 7.29 -7.46 3.55
CA ALA A 73 7.49 -6.01 3.45
C ALA A 73 6.55 -5.25 4.38
N ARG A 74 5.30 -5.68 4.50
CA ARG A 74 4.28 -5.11 5.39
C ARG A 74 4.67 -5.25 6.85
N ALA A 75 5.05 -6.44 7.29
CA ALA A 75 5.48 -6.67 8.67
C ALA A 75 6.64 -5.75 9.06
N GLN A 76 7.62 -5.59 8.16
CA GLN A 76 8.74 -4.70 8.40
C GLN A 76 8.31 -3.24 8.58
N ILE A 77 7.46 -2.72 7.68
CA ILE A 77 7.08 -1.31 7.74
C ILE A 77 6.13 -0.99 8.88
N VAL A 78 5.26 -1.93 9.25
CA VAL A 78 4.36 -1.79 10.40
C VAL A 78 5.17 -1.54 11.67
N GLU A 79 6.17 -2.39 11.92
CA GLU A 79 7.00 -2.31 13.14
C GLU A 79 8.02 -1.16 13.09
N GLU A 80 8.68 -0.95 11.95
CA GLU A 80 9.77 0.04 11.86
C GLU A 80 9.24 1.48 11.77
N ARG A 81 8.05 1.68 11.18
CA ARG A 81 7.57 3.03 10.79
C ARG A 81 6.16 3.34 11.25
N ILE A 82 5.19 2.47 11.00
CA ILE A 82 3.77 2.82 11.23
C ILE A 82 3.46 2.90 12.72
N ARG A 83 3.68 1.82 13.48
CA ARG A 83 3.38 1.79 14.92
C ARG A 83 4.09 2.89 15.70
N PRO A 84 5.41 3.11 15.54
CA PRO A 84 6.10 4.16 16.28
C PRO A 84 5.55 5.56 16.03
N GLU A 85 5.06 5.86 14.83
CA GLU A 85 4.45 7.16 14.51
C GLU A 85 3.03 7.29 15.06
N LEU A 86 2.25 6.23 15.00
CA LEU A 86 0.92 6.21 15.64
C LEU A 86 1.02 6.38 17.16
N GLU A 87 2.04 5.81 17.80
CA GLU A 87 2.28 5.99 19.24
C GLU A 87 2.63 7.45 19.61
N LYS A 88 3.31 8.17 18.71
CA LYS A 88 3.61 9.61 18.86
C LYS A 88 2.40 10.53 18.65
N GLY A 89 1.28 9.99 18.16
CA GLY A 89 0.11 10.79 17.80
C GLY A 89 0.16 11.36 16.37
N THR A 90 1.10 10.89 15.54
CA THR A 90 1.28 11.33 14.14
C THR A 90 0.19 10.72 13.24
N VAL A 91 -0.24 11.45 12.21
CA VAL A 91 -1.07 10.88 11.13
C VAL A 91 -0.19 10.07 10.18
N VAL A 92 -0.50 8.80 9.97
CA VAL A 92 0.17 7.96 8.98
C VAL A 92 -0.72 7.85 7.75
N ILE A 93 -0.27 8.43 6.62
CA ILE A 93 -0.94 8.30 5.33
C ILE A 93 -0.20 7.26 4.51
N CYS A 94 -0.90 6.22 4.06
CA CYS A 94 -0.32 5.07 3.39
C CYS A 94 -0.95 4.87 2.00
N ASP A 95 -0.13 4.94 0.95
CA ASP A 95 -0.50 4.56 -0.41
C ASP A 95 -0.43 3.03 -0.52
N ARG A 96 -1.61 2.40 -0.58
CA ARG A 96 -1.87 0.96 -0.47
C ARG A 96 -1.54 0.33 0.90
N PHE A 97 -2.29 -0.71 1.26
CA PHE A 97 -2.05 -1.56 2.42
C PHE A 97 -2.59 -2.98 2.15
N TYR A 98 -3.14 -3.68 3.15
CA TYR A 98 -3.60 -5.05 2.98
C TYR A 98 -4.80 -5.22 2.02
N ASP A 99 -5.60 -4.18 1.76
CA ASP A 99 -6.74 -4.26 0.85
C ASP A 99 -6.26 -4.48 -0.60
N SER A 100 -5.14 -3.86 -0.98
CA SER A 100 -4.43 -4.21 -2.21
C SER A 100 -4.07 -5.70 -2.26
N THR A 101 -3.61 -6.30 -1.17
CA THR A 101 -3.30 -7.75 -1.15
C THR A 101 -4.55 -8.60 -1.38
N VAL A 102 -5.70 -8.24 -0.82
CA VAL A 102 -6.98 -8.92 -1.08
C VAL A 102 -7.37 -8.81 -2.56
N ALA A 103 -7.26 -7.62 -3.16
CA ALA A 103 -7.62 -7.39 -4.56
C ALA A 103 -6.68 -8.14 -5.53
N TYR A 104 -5.37 -7.93 -5.41
CA TYR A 104 -4.39 -8.45 -6.37
C TYR A 104 -4.08 -9.92 -6.11
N GLN A 105 -3.73 -10.30 -4.88
CA GLN A 105 -3.35 -11.69 -4.58
C GLN A 105 -4.57 -12.59 -4.38
N GLY A 106 -5.67 -12.08 -3.85
CA GLY A 106 -6.91 -12.84 -3.69
C GLY A 106 -7.65 -12.98 -5.01
N TYR A 107 -8.24 -11.88 -5.49
CA TYR A 107 -9.10 -11.93 -6.66
C TYR A 107 -8.33 -12.10 -7.98
N ALA A 108 -7.28 -11.31 -8.24
CA ALA A 108 -6.60 -11.36 -9.54
C ALA A 108 -5.68 -12.59 -9.71
N ARG A 109 -5.03 -13.05 -8.63
CA ARG A 109 -4.18 -14.26 -8.64
C ARG A 109 -4.89 -15.54 -8.21
N GLY A 110 -6.13 -15.46 -7.73
CA GLY A 110 -6.95 -16.61 -7.34
C GLY A 110 -6.44 -17.37 -6.10
N LEU A 111 -5.77 -16.69 -5.16
CA LEU A 111 -5.38 -17.30 -3.90
C LEU A 111 -6.55 -17.32 -2.90
N ASP A 112 -6.47 -18.26 -1.96
CA ASP A 112 -7.46 -18.45 -0.91
C ASP A 112 -7.59 -17.22 -0.01
N LEU A 113 -8.82 -16.69 0.13
CA LEU A 113 -9.10 -15.46 0.85
C LEU A 113 -8.97 -15.62 2.37
N ASP A 114 -9.21 -16.81 2.91
CA ASP A 114 -9.04 -17.07 4.35
C ASP A 114 -7.56 -17.07 4.72
N ALA A 115 -6.71 -17.68 3.88
CA ALA A 115 -5.27 -17.64 4.02
C ALA A 115 -4.72 -16.20 3.93
N ILE A 116 -5.20 -15.40 2.96
CA ILE A 116 -4.83 -13.98 2.86
C ILE A 116 -5.28 -13.21 4.11
N GLY A 117 -6.52 -13.42 4.56
CA GLY A 117 -7.05 -12.77 5.75
C GLY A 117 -6.22 -13.08 7.00
N TYR A 118 -5.77 -14.33 7.16
CA TYR A 118 -4.85 -14.73 8.22
C TYR A 118 -3.49 -14.03 8.09
N LEU A 119 -2.88 -14.07 6.91
CA LEU A 119 -1.55 -13.52 6.68
C LEU A 119 -1.52 -12.00 6.87
N ASN A 120 -2.53 -11.27 6.38
CA ASN A 120 -2.66 -9.83 6.58
C ASN A 120 -2.74 -9.47 8.08
N ARG A 121 -3.55 -10.19 8.87
CA ARG A 121 -3.62 -9.94 10.32
C ARG A 121 -2.32 -10.27 11.02
N TRP A 122 -1.66 -11.34 10.61
CA TRP A 122 -0.40 -11.78 11.21
C TRP A 122 0.75 -10.83 10.88
N SER A 123 0.88 -10.41 9.62
CA SER A 123 1.93 -9.48 9.19
C SER A 123 1.75 -8.09 9.78
N THR A 124 0.52 -7.69 10.10
CA THR A 124 0.23 -6.38 10.71
C THR A 124 0.16 -6.43 12.23
N ASP A 125 0.31 -7.59 12.88
CA ASP A 125 0.02 -7.78 14.31
C ASP A 125 -1.33 -7.13 14.71
N GLU A 126 -2.38 -7.46 13.93
CA GLU A 126 -3.75 -6.95 14.08
C GLU A 126 -3.93 -5.43 13.89
N LEU A 127 -2.92 -4.70 13.39
CA LEU A 127 -3.06 -3.29 13.05
C LEU A 127 -4.03 -3.11 11.87
N LYS A 128 -5.02 -2.24 12.07
CA LYS A 128 -6.01 -1.86 11.06
C LYS A 128 -5.94 -0.36 10.79
N PRO A 129 -6.11 0.08 9.53
CA PRO A 129 -6.38 1.48 9.24
C PRO A 129 -7.63 1.93 9.99
N ASP A 130 -7.59 3.15 10.50
CA ASP A 130 -8.77 3.80 11.06
C ASP A 130 -9.71 4.23 9.93
N ILE A 131 -9.14 4.61 8.77
CA ILE A 131 -9.87 5.04 7.57
C ILE A 131 -9.19 4.50 6.32
N THR A 132 -9.99 3.97 5.39
CA THR A 132 -9.53 3.59 4.05
C THR A 132 -10.34 4.33 3.00
N PHE A 133 -9.66 5.08 2.14
CA PHE A 133 -10.26 5.73 0.98
C PHE A 133 -10.06 4.87 -0.26
N LEU A 134 -11.15 4.29 -0.77
CA LEU A 134 -11.17 3.57 -2.04
C LEU A 134 -11.50 4.52 -3.20
N PHE A 135 -10.57 4.65 -4.13
CA PHE A 135 -10.74 5.42 -5.36
C PHE A 135 -11.20 4.50 -6.47
N ASP A 136 -12.52 4.42 -6.64
CA ASP A 136 -13.18 3.61 -7.64
C ASP A 136 -13.47 4.40 -8.92
N LEU A 137 -13.11 3.81 -10.06
CA LEU A 137 -13.36 4.35 -11.40
C LEU A 137 -13.21 3.24 -12.44
N PRO A 138 -13.83 3.38 -13.63
CA PRO A 138 -13.66 2.43 -14.72
C PRO A 138 -12.19 2.28 -15.14
N GLU A 139 -11.78 1.05 -15.46
CA GLU A 139 -10.41 0.72 -15.87
C GLU A 139 -9.97 1.56 -17.08
N GLU A 140 -10.85 1.76 -18.05
CA GLU A 140 -10.56 2.50 -19.27
C GLU A 140 -10.18 3.95 -18.97
N VAL A 141 -10.86 4.56 -17.99
CA VAL A 141 -10.58 5.93 -17.54
C VAL A 141 -9.22 5.98 -16.82
N ALA A 142 -8.94 5.00 -15.97
CA ALA A 142 -7.67 4.91 -15.27
C ALA A 142 -6.49 4.67 -16.23
N TYR A 143 -6.70 3.83 -17.24
CA TYR A 143 -5.75 3.55 -18.31
C TYR A 143 -5.43 4.81 -19.14
N GLN A 144 -6.45 5.57 -19.55
CA GLN A 144 -6.26 6.84 -20.26
C GLN A 144 -5.45 7.85 -19.45
N ARG A 145 -5.67 7.91 -18.13
CA ARG A 145 -4.89 8.79 -17.23
C ARG A 145 -3.44 8.33 -17.06
N ARG A 146 -3.16 7.03 -17.12
CA ARG A 146 -1.81 6.46 -17.07
C ARG A 146 -1.03 6.72 -18.35
N ASN A 147 -1.62 6.49 -19.53
CA ASN A 147 -0.93 6.68 -20.81
C ASN A 147 -0.52 8.12 -21.11
N GLY A 148 -1.10 9.11 -20.42
CA GLY A 148 -0.62 10.49 -20.43
C GLY A 148 0.60 10.76 -19.55
N ARG A 149 1.13 9.75 -18.85
CA ARG A 149 2.26 9.84 -17.89
C ARG A 149 3.25 8.71 -18.17
N GLU A 150 4.48 9.04 -18.55
CA GLU A 150 5.57 8.05 -18.62
C GLU A 150 5.88 7.54 -17.21
N GLY A 151 5.57 6.26 -16.94
CA GLY A 151 5.85 5.60 -15.67
C GLY A 151 5.89 4.08 -15.86
N ALA A 152 6.76 3.41 -15.11
CA ALA A 152 6.96 1.97 -15.22
C ALA A 152 5.65 1.23 -14.94
N GLU A 153 5.15 0.50 -15.94
CA GLU A 153 4.08 -0.47 -15.75
C GLU A 153 4.54 -1.54 -14.75
N ASP A 154 3.70 -1.80 -13.73
CA ASP A 154 3.88 -2.93 -12.83
C ASP A 154 3.89 -4.25 -13.61
N ARG A 155 4.32 -5.32 -12.96
CA ARG A 155 4.41 -6.65 -13.59
C ARG A 155 3.06 -7.28 -13.95
N LEU A 156 1.98 -6.65 -13.51
CA LEU A 156 0.59 -7.07 -13.64
C LEU A 156 -0.20 -6.00 -14.39
#